data_AF-C1FSX3-F1
#
_entry.id   AF-C1FSX3-F1
#
_cell.length_a   1.000
_cell.length_b   1.000
_cell.length_c   1.000
_cell.angle_alpha   90.00
_cell.angle_beta   90.00
_cell.angle_gamma   90.00
#
_symmetry.space_group_name_H-M   'P 1'
#
loop_
_entity.id
_entity.type
_entity.pdbx_description
1 polymer ?
#
loop_
_entity_poly.entity_id
_entity_poly.type
_entity_poly.pdbx_seq_one_letter_code
_entity_poly.pdbx_strand_id
1 'polypeptide(L)'
;MANTKAIVLQETANNLNTLLKAKVKALPKGFNETRFLQNCMTVLQDTRNIEKCNSVSVARTMLKGAFLGLDFFSKECYAIPYNDYKTGKCHLEFQTDYKGERKLMKQYSVRPIKDIYAKVVREGDEFEEIIEKGIPTINFRPKPFSNEKIIGVFAVVLFEDGGLLYETMSAEDVEKIKVGFAKRDKEGNYSKAWTATPEEMYKKTVIRRLRKSVELEFDSVEQQKTYEEASEFDVKSDEEVKEEASPFENVDFEEVEEGSTIEAKQE
;
A
#
# COMPACT_ATOMS: atom_id res chain seq x y z
N MET A 1 -1.39 -17.55 -25.57
CA MET A 1 -1.18 -17.07 -24.18
C MET A 1 0.06 -16.19 -24.04
N ALA A 2 1.26 -16.61 -24.47
CA ALA A 2 2.47 -15.76 -24.36
C ALA A 2 2.36 -14.42 -25.12
N ASN A 3 1.76 -14.42 -26.32
CA ASN A 3 1.56 -13.20 -27.12
C ASN A 3 0.60 -12.21 -26.44
N THR A 4 -0.51 -12.70 -25.87
CA THR A 4 -1.50 -11.87 -25.16
C THR A 4 -0.91 -11.17 -23.94
N LYS A 5 -0.07 -11.87 -23.16
CA LYS A 5 0.61 -11.26 -22.00
C LYS A 5 1.54 -10.12 -22.42
N ALA A 6 2.35 -10.34 -23.47
CA ALA A 6 3.27 -9.32 -23.96
C ALA A 6 2.52 -8.07 -24.45
N ILE A 7 1.41 -8.25 -25.18
CA ILE A 7 0.55 -7.15 -25.64
C ILE A 7 0.00 -6.35 -24.46
N VAL A 8 -0.62 -7.00 -23.47
CA VAL A 8 -1.18 -6.31 -22.29
C VAL A 8 -0.11 -5.54 -21.53
N LEU A 9 1.10 -6.09 -21.38
CA LEU A 9 2.20 -5.41 -20.70
C LEU A 9 2.73 -4.22 -21.51
N GLN A 10 2.83 -4.35 -22.82
CA GLN A 10 3.23 -3.25 -23.71
C GLN A 10 2.22 -2.10 -23.67
N GLU A 11 0.92 -2.40 -23.80
CA GLU A 11 -0.15 -1.41 -23.67
C GLU A 11 -0.15 -0.76 -22.29
N THR A 12 0.04 -1.54 -21.23
CA THR A 12 0.11 -1.03 -19.85
C THR A 12 1.27 -0.05 -19.68
N ALA A 13 2.45 -0.38 -20.22
CA ALA A 13 3.61 0.50 -20.17
C ALA A 13 3.34 1.83 -20.88
N ASN A 14 2.73 1.78 -22.06
CA ASN A 14 2.35 2.97 -22.83
C ASN A 14 1.33 3.82 -22.07
N ASN A 15 0.25 3.20 -21.59
CA ASN A 15 -0.80 3.87 -20.82
C ASN A 15 -0.24 4.52 -19.55
N LEU A 16 0.61 3.81 -18.80
CA LEU A 16 1.23 4.33 -17.58
C LEU A 16 2.15 5.51 -17.91
N ASN A 17 2.95 5.43 -18.96
CA ASN A 17 3.84 6.52 -19.37
C ASN A 17 3.03 7.79 -19.75
N THR A 18 1.94 7.62 -20.51
CA THR A 18 1.03 8.73 -20.85
C THR A 18 0.41 9.34 -19.61
N LEU A 19 -0.08 8.51 -18.69
CA LEU A 19 -0.69 8.94 -17.43
C LEU A 19 0.31 9.70 -16.53
N LEU A 20 1.55 9.21 -16.40
CA LEU A 20 2.61 9.87 -15.64
C LEU A 20 2.90 11.28 -16.21
N LYS A 21 3.05 11.39 -17.54
CA LYS A 21 3.27 12.67 -18.22
C LYS A 21 2.10 13.65 -18.05
N ALA A 22 0.87 13.15 -18.11
CA ALA A 22 -0.32 13.98 -17.92
C ALA A 22 -0.45 14.48 -16.46
N LYS A 23 0.08 13.73 -15.50
CA LYS A 23 -0.09 13.98 -14.06
C LYS A 23 1.21 14.35 -13.33
N VAL A 24 2.22 14.87 -14.05
CA VAL A 24 3.53 15.26 -13.48
C VAL A 24 3.42 16.15 -12.24
N LYS A 25 2.45 17.09 -12.22
CA LYS A 25 2.25 18.01 -11.09
C LYS A 25 1.78 17.32 -9.80
N ALA A 26 1.20 16.13 -9.89
CA ALA A 26 0.75 15.35 -8.75
C ALA A 26 1.79 14.33 -8.28
N LEU A 27 2.93 14.20 -8.98
CA LEU A 27 4.00 13.30 -8.59
C LEU A 27 4.86 13.92 -7.47
N PRO A 28 5.41 13.11 -6.56
CA PRO A 28 6.28 13.60 -5.50
C PRO A 28 7.53 14.31 -6.03
N LYS A 29 8.07 15.24 -5.22
CA LYS A 29 9.34 15.92 -5.55
C LYS A 29 10.47 14.90 -5.73
N GLY A 30 11.21 15.03 -6.83
CA GLY A 30 12.33 14.12 -7.15
C GLY A 30 11.91 12.73 -7.64
N PHE A 31 10.65 12.55 -8.03
CA PHE A 31 10.16 11.29 -8.60
C PHE A 31 10.96 10.88 -9.84
N ASN A 32 11.45 9.63 -9.86
CA ASN A 32 12.21 9.08 -10.97
C ASN A 32 11.28 8.19 -11.83
N GLU A 33 10.71 8.79 -12.89
CA GLU A 33 9.75 8.14 -13.78
C GLU A 33 10.30 6.88 -14.43
N THR A 34 11.54 6.93 -14.94
CA THR A 34 12.17 5.79 -15.63
C THR A 34 12.34 4.60 -14.71
N ARG A 35 12.88 4.82 -13.49
CA ARG A 35 13.05 3.77 -12.49
C ARG A 35 11.70 3.21 -12.07
N PHE A 36 10.71 4.07 -11.84
CA PHE A 36 9.39 3.64 -11.44
C PHE A 36 8.73 2.75 -12.49
N LEU A 37 8.77 3.16 -13.77
CA LEU A 37 8.21 2.37 -14.88
C LEU A 37 8.91 1.02 -15.01
N GLN A 38 10.25 0.98 -14.93
CA GLN A 38 11.00 -0.27 -14.93
C GLN A 38 10.56 -1.22 -13.79
N ASN A 39 10.50 -0.70 -12.57
CA ASN A 39 10.08 -1.47 -11.40
C ASN A 39 8.65 -2.00 -11.54
N CYS A 40 7.73 -1.17 -12.06
CA CYS A 40 6.36 -1.57 -12.34
C CYS A 40 6.32 -2.73 -13.34
N MET A 41 7.02 -2.60 -14.47
CA MET A 41 7.03 -3.63 -15.51
C MET A 41 7.64 -4.94 -15.02
N THR A 42 8.69 -4.90 -14.19
CA THR A 42 9.27 -6.09 -13.56
C THR A 42 8.24 -6.81 -12.68
N VAL A 43 7.50 -6.10 -11.84
CA VAL A 43 6.47 -6.71 -10.98
C VAL A 43 5.29 -7.26 -11.79
N LEU A 44 4.84 -6.53 -12.81
CA LEU A 44 3.73 -6.95 -13.66
C LEU A 44 4.07 -8.18 -14.51
N GLN A 45 5.34 -8.32 -14.93
CA GLN A 45 5.83 -9.52 -15.62
C GLN A 45 5.62 -10.79 -14.79
N ASP A 46 5.75 -10.72 -13.46
CA ASP A 46 5.58 -11.85 -12.55
C ASP A 46 4.15 -11.98 -11.99
N THR A 47 3.25 -11.04 -12.34
CA THR A 47 1.88 -11.04 -11.86
C THR A 47 1.06 -12.14 -12.56
N ARG A 48 0.44 -13.01 -11.76
CA ARG A 48 -0.38 -14.13 -12.27
C ARG A 48 -1.67 -13.63 -12.92
N ASN A 49 -2.03 -14.21 -14.06
CA ASN A 49 -3.23 -13.89 -14.85
C ASN A 49 -3.26 -12.44 -15.38
N ILE A 50 -2.12 -11.75 -15.43
CA ILE A 50 -2.07 -10.36 -15.90
C ILE A 50 -2.60 -10.21 -17.32
N GLU A 51 -2.46 -11.25 -18.15
CA GLU A 51 -2.99 -11.32 -19.52
C GLU A 51 -4.53 -11.28 -19.62
N LYS A 52 -5.24 -11.41 -18.50
CA LYS A 52 -6.71 -11.30 -18.41
C LYS A 52 -7.17 -9.94 -17.89
N CYS A 53 -6.24 -9.09 -17.46
CA CYS A 53 -6.56 -7.80 -16.87
C CYS A 53 -6.59 -6.73 -17.98
N ASN A 54 -7.40 -5.69 -17.78
CA ASN A 54 -7.45 -4.56 -18.72
C ASN A 54 -6.23 -3.64 -18.52
N SER A 55 -5.49 -3.35 -19.58
CA SER A 55 -4.24 -2.58 -19.53
C SER A 55 -4.41 -1.16 -18.98
N VAL A 56 -5.54 -0.49 -19.26
CA VAL A 56 -5.86 0.84 -18.69
C VAL A 56 -6.08 0.76 -17.18
N SER A 57 -6.86 -0.22 -16.71
CA SER A 57 -7.09 -0.44 -15.28
C SER A 57 -5.79 -0.77 -14.53
N VAL A 58 -4.92 -1.60 -15.13
CA VAL A 58 -3.59 -1.90 -14.58
C VAL A 58 -2.76 -0.63 -14.47
N ALA A 59 -2.65 0.16 -15.56
CA ALA A 59 -1.89 1.41 -15.56
C ALA A 59 -2.39 2.41 -14.51
N ARG A 60 -3.72 2.57 -14.37
CA ARG A 60 -4.34 3.40 -13.32
C ARG A 60 -3.98 2.91 -11.92
N THR A 61 -3.94 1.59 -11.70
CA THR A 61 -3.52 1.00 -10.42
C THR A 61 -2.05 1.30 -10.13
N MET A 62 -1.17 1.20 -11.13
CA MET A 62 0.25 1.54 -10.95
C MET A 62 0.43 3.05 -10.70
N LEU A 63 -0.34 3.92 -11.36
CA LEU A 63 -0.29 5.36 -11.15
C LEU A 63 -0.56 5.75 -9.68
N LYS A 64 -1.39 5.00 -8.95
CA LYS A 64 -1.60 5.21 -7.50
C LYS A 64 -0.30 5.08 -6.70
N GLY A 65 0.54 4.10 -7.03
CA GLY A 65 1.87 3.97 -6.43
C GLY A 65 2.78 5.15 -6.75
N ALA A 66 2.68 5.70 -7.98
CA ALA A 66 3.45 6.86 -8.40
C ALA A 66 3.05 8.12 -7.62
N PHE A 67 1.75 8.39 -7.45
CA PHE A 67 1.27 9.52 -6.65
C PHE A 67 1.79 9.44 -5.23
N LEU A 68 1.72 8.28 -4.59
CA LEU A 68 2.23 8.11 -3.23
C LEU A 68 3.77 7.99 -3.16
N GLY A 69 4.48 7.95 -4.30
CA GLY A 69 5.92 7.75 -4.33
C GLY A 69 6.37 6.39 -3.81
N LEU A 70 5.49 5.39 -3.83
CA LEU A 70 5.73 4.04 -3.31
C LEU A 70 6.19 3.11 -4.42
N ASP A 71 7.16 2.25 -4.09
CA ASP A 71 7.74 1.29 -5.02
C ASP A 71 7.14 -0.12 -4.88
N PHE A 72 6.60 -0.64 -5.98
CA PHE A 72 6.05 -2.00 -6.03
C PHE A 72 7.15 -3.06 -5.89
N PHE A 73 8.32 -2.84 -6.49
CA PHE A 73 9.41 -3.81 -6.49
C PHE A 73 10.03 -3.98 -5.09
N SER A 74 10.22 -2.87 -4.36
CA SER A 74 10.71 -2.86 -2.98
C SER A 74 9.65 -3.25 -1.95
N LYS A 75 8.43 -3.60 -2.40
CA LYS A 75 7.30 -4.00 -1.55
C LYS A 75 6.87 -2.92 -0.57
N GLU A 76 6.88 -1.66 -1.03
CA GLU A 76 6.26 -0.54 -0.29
C GLU A 76 4.75 -0.47 -0.57
N CYS A 77 4.32 -0.98 -1.71
CA CYS A 77 2.92 -1.19 -2.08
C CYS A 77 2.77 -2.43 -2.97
N TYR A 78 1.53 -2.86 -3.18
CA TYR A 78 1.18 -4.02 -4.00
C TYR A 78 0.04 -3.70 -4.96
N ALA A 79 0.06 -4.36 -6.11
CA ALA A 79 -1.08 -4.46 -7.01
C ALA A 79 -1.57 -5.91 -6.99
N ILE A 80 -2.67 -6.17 -6.29
CA ILE A 80 -3.16 -7.53 -6.04
C ILE A 80 -4.21 -7.90 -7.08
N PRO A 81 -4.02 -8.98 -7.86
CA PRO A 81 -4.99 -9.40 -8.84
C PRO A 81 -6.21 -10.06 -8.19
N TYR A 82 -7.38 -9.58 -8.60
CA TYR A 82 -8.66 -10.22 -8.33
C TYR A 82 -9.28 -10.68 -9.64
N ASN A 83 -9.68 -11.95 -9.65
CA ASN A 83 -10.40 -12.52 -10.78
C ASN A 83 -11.87 -12.62 -10.37
N ASP A 84 -12.73 -11.99 -11.15
CA ASP A 84 -14.15 -12.24 -11.07
C ASP A 84 -14.43 -13.59 -11.73
N TYR A 85 -14.85 -14.57 -10.92
CA TYR A 85 -15.16 -15.91 -11.39
C TYR A 85 -16.39 -15.98 -12.30
N LYS A 86 -17.30 -14.99 -12.23
CA LYS A 86 -18.52 -14.93 -13.05
C LYS A 86 -18.23 -14.36 -14.43
N THR A 87 -17.49 -13.26 -14.49
CA THR A 87 -17.20 -12.57 -15.77
C THR A 87 -15.88 -12.99 -16.40
N GLY A 88 -15.01 -13.69 -15.67
CA GLY A 88 -13.67 -14.07 -16.11
C GLY A 88 -12.68 -12.91 -16.20
N LYS A 89 -13.10 -11.69 -15.82
CA LYS A 89 -12.28 -10.48 -15.88
C LYS A 89 -11.34 -10.41 -14.69
N CYS A 90 -10.13 -9.91 -14.93
CA CYS A 90 -9.18 -9.55 -13.89
C CYS A 90 -9.14 -8.03 -13.69
N HIS A 91 -9.08 -7.59 -12.43
CA HIS A 91 -8.67 -6.24 -12.07
C HIS A 91 -7.59 -6.29 -10.98
N LEU A 92 -6.76 -5.25 -10.90
CA LEU A 92 -5.78 -5.11 -9.83
C LEU A 92 -6.33 -4.14 -8.77
N GLU A 93 -6.10 -4.46 -7.50
CA GLU A 93 -6.37 -3.56 -6.39
C GLU A 93 -5.05 -3.05 -5.82
N PHE A 94 -4.95 -1.73 -5.65
CA PHE A 94 -3.80 -1.10 -5.01
C PHE A 94 -3.90 -1.23 -3.50
N GLN A 95 -2.82 -1.67 -2.86
CA GLN A 95 -2.73 -1.72 -1.40
C GLN A 95 -1.36 -1.25 -0.93
N THR A 96 -1.31 -0.46 0.14
CA THR A 96 -0.06 -0.05 0.79
C THR A 96 0.48 -1.16 1.70
N ASP A 97 1.80 -1.34 1.69
CA ASP A 97 2.50 -2.12 2.71
C ASP A 97 2.82 -1.23 3.91
N TYR A 98 3.02 -1.83 5.09
CA TYR A 98 3.43 -1.08 6.28
C TYR A 98 4.75 -0.33 6.08
N LYS A 99 5.66 -0.87 5.23
CA LYS A 99 6.89 -0.16 4.83
C LYS A 99 6.58 1.13 4.06
N GLY A 100 5.63 1.06 3.13
CA GLY A 100 5.16 2.23 2.40
C GLY A 100 4.46 3.21 3.32
N GLU A 101 3.58 2.73 4.19
CA GLU A 101 2.91 3.56 5.20
C GLU A 101 3.92 4.31 6.07
N ARG A 102 4.97 3.63 6.55
CA ARG A 102 6.05 4.25 7.34
C ARG A 102 6.82 5.31 6.53
N LYS A 103 7.05 5.07 5.24
CA LYS A 103 7.68 6.05 4.34
C LYS A 103 6.80 7.27 4.14
N LEU A 104 5.49 7.07 3.90
CA LEU A 104 4.52 8.17 3.78
C LEU A 104 4.46 9.01 5.04
N MET A 105 4.41 8.38 6.22
CA MET A 105 4.41 9.11 7.49
C MET A 105 5.67 9.98 7.63
N LYS A 106 6.86 9.44 7.34
CA LYS A 106 8.10 10.21 7.43
C LYS A 106 8.16 11.35 6.40
N GLN A 107 7.55 11.17 5.23
CA GLN A 107 7.61 12.14 4.15
C GLN A 107 6.57 13.27 4.27
N TYR A 108 5.36 12.95 4.73
CA TYR A 108 4.21 13.86 4.67
C TYR A 108 3.71 14.28 6.05
N SER A 109 4.35 13.91 7.15
CA SER A 109 3.89 14.39 8.47
C SER A 109 4.15 15.88 8.63
N VAL A 110 3.11 16.59 9.09
CA VAL A 110 3.17 18.02 9.44
C VAL A 110 4.23 18.26 10.51
N ARG A 111 4.34 17.33 11.47
CA ARG A 111 5.37 17.36 12.52
C ARG A 111 6.51 16.41 12.13
N PRO A 112 7.74 16.91 11.87
CA PRO A 112 8.84 16.08 11.40
C PRO A 112 9.12 14.86 12.28
N ILE A 113 9.11 13.68 11.65
CA ILE A 113 9.28 12.40 12.32
C ILE A 113 10.75 11.97 12.26
N LYS A 114 11.36 11.80 13.43
CA LYS A 114 12.69 11.20 13.58
C LYS A 114 12.65 9.70 13.32
N ASP A 115 11.77 8.98 14.02
CA ASP A 115 11.66 7.53 13.85
C ASP A 115 10.28 6.95 14.15
N ILE A 116 10.02 5.76 13.58
CA ILE A 116 8.79 5.01 13.80
C ILE A 116 9.16 3.55 14.02
N TYR A 117 8.75 2.99 15.16
CA TYR A 117 9.00 1.58 15.48
C TYR A 117 7.83 0.95 16.21
N ALA A 118 7.82 -0.38 16.20
CA ALA A 118 6.87 -1.18 16.98
C ALA A 118 7.59 -2.35 17.66
N LYS A 119 7.11 -2.72 18.84
CA LYS A 119 7.61 -3.85 19.63
C LYS A 119 6.45 -4.65 20.20
N VAL A 120 6.65 -5.95 20.28
CA VAL A 120 5.75 -6.85 21.01
C VAL A 120 6.15 -6.86 22.48
N VAL A 121 5.15 -6.98 23.35
CA VAL A 121 5.29 -7.15 24.79
C VAL A 121 4.97 -8.61 25.09
N ARG A 122 5.89 -9.32 25.73
CA ARG A 122 5.75 -10.73 26.11
C ARG A 122 5.57 -10.88 27.61
N GLU A 123 5.09 -12.04 28.04
CA GLU A 123 5.08 -12.39 29.45
C GLU A 123 6.49 -12.27 30.05
N GLY A 124 6.58 -11.53 31.16
CA GLY A 124 7.85 -11.23 31.85
C GLY A 124 8.59 -9.99 31.34
N ASP A 125 8.10 -9.27 30.33
CA ASP A 125 8.61 -7.94 29.97
C ASP A 125 8.07 -6.87 30.94
N GLU A 126 8.86 -5.82 31.22
CA GLU A 126 8.37 -4.63 31.93
C GLU A 126 7.87 -3.61 30.90
N PHE A 127 6.58 -3.25 30.98
CA PHE A 127 5.95 -2.25 30.12
C PHE A 127 5.09 -1.31 30.96
N GLU A 128 5.36 -0.01 30.88
CA GLU A 128 4.64 1.02 31.64
C GLU A 128 4.24 2.19 30.72
N GLU A 129 2.99 2.62 30.86
CA GLU A 129 2.48 3.87 30.28
C GLU A 129 2.45 4.93 31.37
N ILE A 130 3.18 6.03 31.15
CA ILE A 130 3.39 7.08 32.16
C ILE A 130 2.93 8.41 31.56
N ILE A 131 2.24 9.21 32.37
CA ILE A 131 1.93 10.60 32.05
C ILE A 131 2.77 11.48 32.97
N GLU A 132 3.89 12.01 32.46
CA GLU A 132 4.75 12.90 33.23
C GLU A 132 4.45 14.35 32.84
N LYS A 133 3.93 15.12 33.81
CA LYS A 133 3.56 16.55 33.60
C LYS A 133 2.59 16.76 32.43
N GLY A 134 1.70 15.80 32.20
CA GLY A 134 0.73 15.84 31.10
C GLY A 134 1.27 15.34 29.76
N ILE A 135 2.52 14.90 29.69
CA ILE A 135 3.13 14.34 28.47
C ILE A 135 3.09 12.81 28.57
N PRO A 136 2.37 12.12 27.67
CA PRO A 136 2.31 10.67 27.65
C PRO A 136 3.64 10.09 27.12
N THR A 137 4.18 9.10 27.81
CA THR A 137 5.47 8.45 27.55
C THR A 137 5.37 6.96 27.89
N ILE A 138 6.27 6.17 27.32
CA ILE A 138 6.35 4.72 27.59
C ILE A 138 7.73 4.35 28.13
N ASN A 139 7.75 3.40 29.07
CA ASN A 139 8.96 2.71 29.48
C ASN A 139 8.82 1.23 29.13
N PHE A 140 9.78 0.70 28.37
CA PHE A 140 9.78 -0.70 27.97
C PHE A 140 11.15 -1.34 28.20
N ARG A 141 11.18 -2.42 28.97
CA ARG A 141 12.37 -3.23 29.22
C ARG A 141 12.06 -4.69 28.86
N PRO A 142 12.41 -5.12 27.64
CA PRO A 142 12.16 -6.49 27.21
C PRO A 142 13.13 -7.46 27.90
N LYS A 143 12.66 -8.65 28.21
CA LYS A 143 13.52 -9.79 28.56
C LYS A 143 14.29 -10.22 27.30
N PRO A 144 15.64 -10.15 27.28
CA PRO A 144 16.42 -10.47 26.09
C PRO A 144 16.16 -11.90 25.59
N PHE A 145 15.97 -12.03 24.27
CA PHE A 145 15.76 -13.33 23.58
C PHE A 145 14.59 -14.17 24.13
N SER A 146 13.61 -13.53 24.75
CA SER A 146 12.40 -14.20 25.23
C SER A 146 11.54 -14.72 24.08
N ASN A 147 11.12 -15.97 24.18
CA ASN A 147 10.12 -16.61 23.31
C ASN A 147 8.79 -16.83 24.03
N GLU A 148 8.59 -16.14 25.16
CA GLU A 148 7.34 -16.22 25.92
C GLU A 148 6.16 -15.69 25.10
N LYS A 149 4.95 -16.00 25.57
CA LYS A 149 3.72 -15.62 24.89
C LYS A 149 3.62 -14.09 24.75
N ILE A 150 3.18 -13.63 23.58
CA ILE A 150 2.88 -12.22 23.33
C ILE A 150 1.59 -11.85 24.07
N ILE A 151 1.66 -10.83 24.92
CA ILE A 151 0.51 -10.30 25.68
C ILE A 151 0.01 -8.96 25.11
N GLY A 152 0.86 -8.26 24.37
CA GLY A 152 0.51 -7.00 23.75
C GLY A 152 1.51 -6.55 22.69
N VAL A 153 1.23 -5.41 22.10
CA VAL A 153 2.08 -4.77 21.11
C VAL A 153 1.90 -3.26 21.22
N PHE A 154 2.97 -2.51 20.99
CA PHE A 154 2.91 -1.07 20.93
C PHE A 154 3.71 -0.53 19.74
N ALA A 155 3.34 0.65 19.27
CA ALA A 155 4.09 1.41 18.27
C ALA A 155 4.34 2.83 18.77
N VAL A 156 5.43 3.42 18.31
CA VAL A 156 5.88 4.76 18.70
C VAL A 156 6.30 5.53 17.46
N VAL A 157 5.89 6.80 17.41
CA VAL A 157 6.48 7.85 16.59
C VAL A 157 7.32 8.75 17.49
N LEU A 158 8.59 8.89 17.16
CA LEU A 158 9.49 9.87 17.75
C LEU A 158 9.58 11.06 16.79
N PHE A 159 9.27 12.25 17.29
CA PHE A 159 9.40 13.49 16.52
C PHE A 159 10.78 14.11 16.69
N GLU A 160 11.22 14.92 15.74
CA GLU A 160 12.54 15.57 15.79
C GLU A 160 12.67 16.57 16.95
N ASP A 161 11.56 17.17 17.37
CA ASP A 161 11.46 18.08 18.50
C ASP A 161 11.44 17.37 19.88
N GLY A 162 11.59 16.05 19.90
CA GLY A 162 11.60 15.23 21.11
C GLY A 162 10.24 14.78 21.61
N GLY A 163 9.15 15.16 20.93
CA GLY A 163 7.83 14.63 21.27
C GLY A 163 7.65 13.16 20.90
N LEU A 164 6.63 12.57 21.50
CA LEU A 164 6.32 11.15 21.35
C LEU A 164 4.82 10.99 21.14
N LEU A 165 4.46 10.14 20.17
CA LEU A 165 3.10 9.63 19.99
C LEU A 165 3.19 8.12 19.99
N TYR A 166 2.28 7.44 20.68
CA TYR A 166 2.28 6.00 20.74
C TYR A 166 0.87 5.43 20.68
N GLU A 167 0.78 4.16 20.33
CA GLU A 167 -0.45 3.36 20.38
C GLU A 167 -0.12 2.01 21.01
N THR A 168 -1.00 1.51 21.87
CA THR A 168 -0.90 0.18 22.50
C THR A 168 -2.10 -0.68 22.13
N MET A 169 -1.87 -1.99 22.05
CA MET A 169 -2.93 -2.98 21.83
C MET A 169 -2.62 -4.24 22.62
N SER A 170 -3.65 -4.81 23.24
CA SER A 170 -3.55 -6.16 23.80
C SER A 170 -3.43 -7.20 22.68
N ALA A 171 -2.85 -8.36 22.98
CA ALA A 171 -2.84 -9.48 22.04
C ALA A 171 -4.27 -9.90 21.64
N GLU A 172 -5.20 -9.81 22.58
CA GLU A 172 -6.62 -10.12 22.34
C GLU A 172 -7.25 -9.17 21.31
N ASP A 173 -6.95 -7.87 21.39
CA ASP A 173 -7.52 -6.90 20.44
C ASP A 173 -6.96 -7.09 19.04
N VAL A 174 -5.67 -7.45 18.92
CA VAL A 174 -5.08 -7.80 17.63
C VAL A 174 -5.72 -9.07 17.06
N GLU A 175 -5.96 -10.09 17.88
CA GLU A 175 -6.65 -11.31 17.42
C GLU A 175 -8.10 -11.04 17.03
N LYS A 176 -8.82 -10.12 17.69
CA LYS A 176 -10.15 -9.67 17.26
C LYS A 176 -10.11 -9.02 15.87
N ILE A 177 -9.14 -8.13 15.61
CA ILE A 177 -8.96 -7.52 14.29
C ILE A 177 -8.63 -8.58 13.24
N LYS A 178 -7.76 -9.53 13.56
CA LYS A 178 -7.45 -10.65 12.66
C LYS A 178 -8.71 -11.46 12.31
N VAL A 179 -9.54 -11.80 13.30
CA VAL A 179 -10.77 -12.56 13.05
C VAL A 179 -11.75 -11.78 12.17
N GLY A 180 -11.88 -10.47 12.39
CA GLY A 180 -12.81 -9.61 11.66
C GLY A 180 -12.37 -9.28 10.23
N PHE A 181 -11.07 -9.04 10.01
CA PHE A 181 -10.58 -8.43 8.77
C PHE A 181 -9.55 -9.27 7.99
N ALA A 182 -8.90 -10.26 8.62
CA ALA A 182 -7.91 -11.06 7.91
C ALA A 182 -8.58 -12.04 6.94
N LYS A 183 -8.13 -12.02 5.69
CA LYS A 183 -8.58 -12.97 4.67
C LYS A 183 -8.22 -14.40 5.06
N ARG A 184 -9.18 -15.29 4.83
CA ARG A 184 -9.03 -16.73 4.91
C ARG A 184 -9.01 -17.31 3.50
N ASP A 185 -8.29 -18.41 3.33
CA ASP A 185 -8.36 -19.18 2.10
C ASP A 185 -9.67 -19.98 2.00
N LYS A 186 -9.81 -20.75 0.91
CA LYS A 186 -11.00 -21.59 0.68
C LYS A 186 -11.19 -22.67 1.74
N GLU A 187 -10.14 -23.03 2.46
CA GLU A 187 -10.12 -24.06 3.50
C GLU A 187 -10.37 -23.45 4.90
N GLY A 188 -10.52 -22.12 4.98
CA GLY A 188 -10.75 -21.39 6.22
C GLY A 188 -9.47 -21.06 7.00
N ASN A 189 -8.29 -21.32 6.44
CA ASN A 189 -7.01 -21.06 7.08
C ASN A 189 -6.57 -19.61 6.88
N TYR A 190 -5.90 -19.04 7.88
CA TYR A 190 -5.26 -17.74 7.75
C TYR A 190 -3.98 -17.83 6.91
N SER A 191 -3.63 -16.71 6.27
CA SER A 191 -2.40 -16.61 5.48
C SER A 191 -1.15 -17.00 6.28
N LYS A 192 -0.11 -17.46 5.59
CA LYS A 192 1.21 -17.78 6.17
C LYS A 192 1.80 -16.65 7.02
N ALA A 193 1.49 -15.38 6.72
CA ALA A 193 1.97 -14.25 7.51
C ALA A 193 1.44 -14.27 8.96
N TRP A 194 0.20 -14.70 9.15
CA TRP A 194 -0.42 -14.81 10.47
C TRP A 194 0.00 -16.06 11.26
N THR A 195 0.41 -17.13 10.56
CA THR A 195 0.77 -18.41 11.20
C THR A 195 2.27 -18.56 11.39
N ALA A 196 3.09 -18.18 10.41
CA ALA A 196 4.55 -18.33 10.46
C ALA A 196 5.27 -17.12 11.07
N THR A 197 4.71 -15.91 10.94
CA THR A 197 5.33 -14.66 11.42
C THR A 197 4.31 -13.76 12.17
N PRO A 198 3.65 -14.27 13.22
CA PRO A 198 2.59 -13.53 13.91
C PRO A 198 3.06 -12.19 14.49
N GLU A 199 4.30 -12.11 14.98
CA GLU A 199 4.87 -10.87 15.53
C GLU A 199 4.87 -9.70 14.54
N GLU A 200 5.18 -9.97 13.28
CA GLU A 200 5.20 -8.93 12.24
C GLU A 200 3.78 -8.46 11.92
N MET A 201 2.79 -9.35 12.02
CA MET A 201 1.39 -8.98 11.88
C MET A 201 0.90 -8.14 13.05
N TYR A 202 1.32 -8.44 14.28
CA TYR A 202 0.99 -7.63 15.45
C TYR A 202 1.54 -6.21 15.31
N LYS A 203 2.84 -6.10 14.96
CA LYS A 203 3.49 -4.80 14.71
C LYS A 203 2.80 -4.02 13.59
N LYS A 204 2.46 -4.68 12.48
CA LYS A 204 1.72 -4.07 11.36
C LYS A 204 0.38 -3.49 11.83
N THR A 205 -0.39 -4.25 12.61
CA THR A 205 -1.71 -3.82 13.09
C THR A 205 -1.63 -2.56 13.94
N VAL A 206 -0.71 -2.51 14.91
CA VAL A 206 -0.58 -1.33 15.78
C VAL A 206 -0.01 -0.12 15.05
N ILE A 207 0.92 -0.31 14.08
CA ILE A 207 1.43 0.80 13.25
C ILE A 207 0.29 1.42 12.43
N ARG A 208 -0.59 0.59 11.84
CA ARG A 208 -1.75 1.09 11.08
C ARG A 208 -2.73 1.88 11.93
N ARG A 209 -2.90 1.49 13.19
CA ARG A 209 -3.71 2.23 14.15
C ARG A 209 -3.05 3.55 14.53
N LEU A 210 -1.77 3.53 14.89
CA LEU A 210 -0.96 4.71 15.21
C LEU A 210 -0.93 5.73 14.08
N ARG A 211 -0.85 5.27 12.83
CA ARG A 211 -0.88 6.11 11.62
C ARG A 211 -2.09 7.05 11.59
N LYS A 212 -3.25 6.62 12.08
CA LYS A 212 -4.48 7.44 12.10
C LYS A 212 -4.37 8.66 13.03
N SER A 213 -3.48 8.60 14.01
CA SER A 213 -3.21 9.67 14.97
C SER A 213 -2.11 10.62 14.50
N VAL A 214 -1.48 10.36 13.35
CA VAL A 214 -0.46 11.24 12.77
C VAL A 214 -1.09 12.12 11.70
N GLU A 215 -0.96 13.44 11.88
CA GLU A 215 -1.38 14.42 10.89
C GLU A 215 -0.42 14.40 9.70
N LEU A 216 -0.98 14.13 8.51
CA LEU A 216 -0.25 14.15 7.24
C LEU A 216 -0.82 15.23 6.33
N GLU A 217 0.07 15.90 5.61
CA GLU A 217 -0.26 16.89 4.59
C GLU A 217 0.41 16.49 3.27
N PHE A 218 -0.40 16.24 2.24
CA PHE A 218 0.09 15.85 0.91
C PHE A 218 0.24 17.07 0.00
N ASP A 219 1.15 16.98 -0.98
CA ASP A 219 1.45 18.09 -1.89
C ASP A 219 0.36 18.29 -2.97
N SER A 220 -0.51 17.30 -3.20
CA SER A 220 -1.59 17.40 -4.19
C SER A 220 -2.87 16.67 -3.78
N VAL A 221 -3.99 17.07 -4.40
CA VAL A 221 -5.31 16.45 -4.20
C VAL A 221 -5.31 14.98 -4.65
N GLU A 222 -4.64 14.66 -5.77
CA GLU A 222 -4.53 13.27 -6.22
C GLU A 222 -3.79 12.38 -5.22
N GLN A 223 -2.73 12.89 -4.58
CA GLN A 223 -2.02 12.15 -3.54
C GLN A 223 -2.92 11.87 -2.34
N GLN A 224 -3.61 12.90 -1.86
CA GLN A 224 -4.52 12.78 -0.72
C GLN A 224 -5.65 11.79 -1.00
N LYS A 225 -6.35 11.91 -2.13
CA LYS A 225 -7.41 10.98 -2.53
C LYS A 225 -6.89 9.54 -2.65
N THR A 226 -5.72 9.36 -3.28
CA THR A 226 -5.13 8.02 -3.42
C THR A 226 -4.78 7.40 -2.07
N TYR A 227 -4.32 8.22 -1.12
CA TYR A 227 -4.01 7.79 0.24
C TYR A 227 -5.28 7.39 1.01
N GLU A 228 -6.35 8.19 0.92
CA GLU A 228 -7.64 7.93 1.55
C GLU A 228 -8.24 6.61 1.02
N GLU A 229 -8.36 6.45 -0.30
CA GLU A 229 -8.85 5.22 -0.94
C GLU A 229 -8.03 3.97 -0.53
N ALA A 230 -6.71 4.11 -0.42
CA ALA A 230 -5.84 3.00 -0.02
C ALA A 230 -5.92 2.69 1.49
N SER A 231 -6.35 3.67 2.29
CA SER A 231 -6.49 3.57 3.74
C SER A 231 -7.85 3.06 4.21
N GLU A 232 -8.88 3.20 3.38
CA GLU A 232 -10.28 2.87 3.68
C GLU A 232 -10.57 1.37 3.78
N PHE A 233 -9.56 0.50 3.67
CA PHE A 233 -9.73 -0.94 3.84
C PHE A 233 -10.26 -1.37 5.23
N ASP A 234 -10.23 -0.48 6.22
CA ASP A 234 -10.79 -0.71 7.56
C ASP A 234 -12.31 -0.40 7.65
N VAL A 235 -12.92 0.29 6.67
CA VAL A 235 -14.33 0.73 6.70
C VAL A 235 -15.05 0.27 5.45
N LYS A 236 -15.12 -1.03 5.19
CA LYS A 236 -16.20 -1.56 4.35
C LYS A 236 -17.37 -1.91 5.25
N SER A 237 -18.11 -0.89 5.67
CA SER A 237 -19.54 -1.07 5.99
C SER A 237 -20.24 -1.44 4.70
N ASP A 238 -21.20 -2.37 4.77
CA ASP A 238 -22.06 -2.80 3.67
C ASP A 238 -22.95 -1.66 3.15
N GLU A 239 -22.35 -0.62 2.58
CA GLU A 239 -23.05 0.37 1.78
C GLU A 239 -22.69 0.14 0.31
N GLU A 240 -23.74 0.02 -0.50
CA GLU A 240 -23.71 -0.16 -1.93
C GLU A 240 -22.64 0.73 -2.57
N VAL A 241 -21.80 0.12 -3.42
CA VAL A 241 -20.84 0.82 -4.26
C VAL A 241 -21.60 1.85 -5.08
N LYS A 242 -21.68 3.09 -4.58
CA LYS A 242 -21.98 4.24 -5.40
C LYS A 242 -20.78 4.40 -6.32
N GLU A 243 -21.02 4.31 -7.62
CA GLU A 243 -20.06 4.73 -8.64
C GLU A 243 -19.78 6.22 -8.44
N GLU A 244 -18.88 6.55 -7.52
CA GLU A 244 -18.23 7.86 -7.54
C GLU A 244 -17.19 7.83 -8.66
N ALA A 245 -17.35 8.76 -9.59
CA ALA A 245 -16.54 8.93 -10.79
C ALA A 245 -15.05 8.79 -10.47
N SER A 246 -14.40 7.87 -11.17
CA SER A 246 -12.98 7.59 -11.00
C SER A 246 -12.17 8.88 -11.26
N PRO A 247 -11.19 9.26 -10.40
CA PRO A 247 -10.33 10.43 -10.63
C PRO A 247 -9.55 10.41 -11.96
N PHE A 248 -9.65 9.30 -12.71
CA PHE A 248 -8.97 9.00 -13.95
C PHE A 248 -9.88 9.10 -15.19
N GLU A 249 -11.13 9.56 -15.07
CA GLU A 249 -12.07 9.63 -16.21
C GLU A 249 -11.71 10.68 -17.27
N ASN A 250 -11.03 11.78 -16.90
CA ASN A 250 -10.76 12.88 -17.83
C ASN A 250 -9.44 12.75 -18.62
N VAL A 251 -9.03 11.53 -18.98
CA VAL A 251 -7.89 11.32 -19.88
C VAL A 251 -8.43 10.73 -21.17
N ASP A 252 -8.72 11.60 -22.13
CA ASP A 252 -9.07 11.20 -23.49
C ASP A 252 -7.87 10.50 -24.12
N PHE A 253 -8.01 9.20 -24.36
CA PHE A 253 -7.08 8.44 -25.19
C PHE A 253 -7.46 8.74 -26.63
N GLU A 254 -6.75 9.65 -27.31
CA GLU A 254 -6.89 9.81 -28.75
C GLU A 254 -6.48 8.50 -29.44
N GLU A 255 -7.43 7.87 -30.14
CA GLU A 255 -7.17 6.71 -31.00
C GLU A 255 -6.22 7.14 -32.12
N VAL A 256 -5.05 6.51 -32.18
CA VAL A 256 -4.15 6.69 -33.32
C VAL A 256 -4.71 5.86 -34.47
N GLU A 257 -5.26 6.54 -35.48
CA GLU A 257 -5.68 5.91 -36.74
C GLU A 257 -4.49 5.20 -37.39
N GLU A 258 -4.61 3.88 -37.60
CA GLU A 258 -3.67 3.09 -38.42
C GLU A 258 -3.79 3.51 -39.90
N GLY A 259 -2.92 4.43 -40.32
CA GLY A 259 -2.83 4.92 -41.69
C GLY A 259 -1.61 4.39 -42.44
N SER A 260 -1.87 3.45 -43.35
CA SER A 260 -1.15 3.16 -44.62
C SER A 260 0.18 2.39 -44.61
N THR A 261 0.04 1.15 -45.08
CA THR A 261 0.98 0.28 -45.79
C THR A 261 1.97 1.05 -46.67
N ILE A 262 3.27 0.85 -46.45
CA ILE A 262 4.30 1.13 -47.46
C ILE A 262 4.78 -0.23 -47.98
N GLU A 263 4.39 -0.53 -49.22
CA GLU A 263 4.93 -1.61 -50.02
C GLU A 263 6.44 -1.39 -50.22
N ALA A 264 7.25 -2.33 -49.75
CA ALA A 264 8.66 -2.38 -50.09
C ALA A 264 8.80 -2.86 -51.55
N LYS A 265 9.12 -1.95 -52.47
CA LYS A 265 9.67 -2.32 -53.77
C LYS A 265 11.10 -2.82 -53.57
N GLN A 266 11.34 -4.04 -54.03
CA GLN A 266 12.66 -4.59 -54.29
C GLN A 266 13.30 -3.85 -55.48
N GLU A 267 14.53 -3.38 -55.30
CA GLU A 267 15.61 -3.37 -56.30
C GLU A 267 16.96 -3.31 -55.57
#